data_AF-A0A821EM60-F1
#
_entry.id   AF-A0A821EM60-F1
#
_cell.length_a   1.000
_cell.length_b   1.000
_cell.length_c   1.000
_cell.angle_alpha   90.00
_cell.angle_beta   90.00
_cell.angle_gamma   90.00
#
_symmetry.space_group_name_H-M   'P 1'
#
loop_
_entity.id
_entity.type
_entity.pdbx_description
1 polymer ?
#
loop_
_entity_poly.entity_id
_entity_poly.type
_entity_poly.pdbx_seq_one_letter_code
_entity_poly.pdbx_strand_id
1 'polypeptide(L)'
;MFETLLTLLGKASMTSNYYDQIRTICQQIEILEWLLTPIQFTPITHFDPKVHRVDQKAKLYLQQASLDVQNMITIEVAAGGNCLYNSIICLSGNTVSTPSELRVRSLIELVKNENFYHNRFAHIIGPVNEAIKNIARNFSFSELYEIAALSNVLKCNIQSVYPTIAYRSDLNIMNNTFEHAQCSIASKTICLFWTHTESEIEARRSNVGNWSPNHFVPLLLPSDNSQSQNYLAQPKISGSGSTPTKATTKNNTLTQVRIPEFNADHNEMQPFQVPSTVITTTNEITTPRTKRRLQLAETCASVESTIVEHKRMQARERMAAKRAAATPEEAERQRILARERCVARRATLTQEKAEQQRTLARDRSATRRALLTPEEVEQRRATIREIHAARRAALTPKEVEQQRALAVDRSMAKRATATPIEAEEQRVLARERSATRRAARVSDEAKQQQTVAYKTTRLQKTVKQK
;
A
#
# COMPACT_ATOMS: atom_id res chain seq x y z
N MET A 1 8.16 -5.76 5.88
CA MET A 1 7.78 -4.34 5.74
C MET A 1 7.74 -3.93 4.29
N PHE A 2 8.87 -3.95 3.57
CA PHE A 2 8.84 -3.75 2.11
C PHE A 2 7.91 -4.75 1.40
N GLU A 3 7.83 -6.01 1.86
CA GLU A 3 6.79 -6.97 1.42
C GLU A 3 5.34 -6.45 1.61
N THR A 4 5.06 -5.82 2.75
CA THR A 4 3.74 -5.25 3.07
C THR A 4 3.44 -4.05 2.20
N LEU A 5 4.42 -3.16 2.01
CA LEU A 5 4.31 -2.02 1.09
C LEU A 5 4.09 -2.50 -0.34
N LEU A 6 4.84 -3.50 -0.79
CA LEU A 6 4.69 -4.08 -2.12
C LEU A 6 3.33 -4.75 -2.30
N THR A 7 2.81 -5.42 -1.27
CA THR A 7 1.44 -5.97 -1.27
C THR A 7 0.39 -4.85 -1.41
N LEU A 8 0.58 -3.72 -0.72
CA LEU A 8 -0.31 -2.56 -0.82
C LEU A 8 -0.26 -1.92 -2.21
N LEU A 9 0.94 -1.72 -2.75
CA LEU A 9 1.17 -1.19 -4.11
C LEU A 9 0.57 -2.14 -5.17
N GLY A 10 0.74 -3.45 -5.00
CA GLY A 10 0.15 -4.46 -5.87
C GLY A 10 -1.37 -4.38 -5.89
N LYS A 11 -2.02 -4.20 -4.73
CA LYS A 11 -3.48 -3.97 -4.66
C LYS A 11 -3.88 -2.67 -5.36
N ALA A 12 -3.12 -1.59 -5.21
CA ALA A 12 -3.37 -0.33 -5.90
C ALA A 12 -3.28 -0.50 -7.43
N SER A 13 -2.32 -1.29 -7.93
CA SER A 13 -2.11 -1.59 -9.36
C SER A 13 -3.31 -2.23 -10.07
N MET A 14 -4.24 -2.82 -9.32
CA MET A 14 -5.43 -3.52 -9.84
C MET A 14 -6.68 -2.62 -9.91
N THR A 15 -6.56 -1.35 -9.52
CA THR A 15 -7.68 -0.41 -9.49
C THR A 15 -7.76 0.41 -10.77
N SER A 16 -8.95 0.95 -11.10
CA SER A 16 -9.12 1.76 -12.31
C SER A 16 -8.37 3.10 -12.26
N ASN A 17 -8.05 3.59 -11.06
CA ASN A 17 -7.23 4.78 -10.80
C ASN A 17 -5.89 4.40 -10.16
N TYR A 18 -5.29 3.31 -10.63
CA TYR A 18 -4.07 2.76 -10.04
C TYR A 18 -2.95 3.79 -9.93
N TYR A 19 -2.82 4.66 -10.92
CA TYR A 19 -1.73 5.62 -11.02
C TYR A 19 -1.74 6.61 -9.85
N ASP A 20 -2.88 7.27 -9.61
CA ASP A 20 -3.06 8.20 -8.50
C ASP A 20 -2.87 7.53 -7.14
N GLN A 21 -3.34 6.27 -7.01
CA GLN A 21 -3.19 5.52 -5.76
C GLN A 21 -1.73 5.16 -5.49
N ILE A 22 -1.00 4.63 -6.48
CA ILE A 22 0.42 4.32 -6.35
C ILE A 22 1.21 5.59 -6.04
N ARG A 23 0.95 6.70 -6.76
CA ARG A 23 1.60 7.98 -6.51
C ARG A 23 1.39 8.47 -5.09
N THR A 24 0.14 8.41 -4.60
CA THR A 24 -0.21 8.79 -3.23
C THR A 24 0.54 7.93 -2.21
N ILE A 25 0.60 6.61 -2.42
CA ILE A 25 1.32 5.68 -1.54
C ILE A 25 2.83 6.00 -1.54
N CYS A 26 3.44 6.21 -2.71
CA CYS A 26 4.85 6.58 -2.82
C CYS A 26 5.16 7.89 -2.08
N GLN A 27 4.33 8.93 -2.25
CA GLN A 27 4.47 10.20 -1.52
C GLN A 27 4.36 10.02 0.01
N GLN A 28 3.48 9.14 0.49
CA GLN A 28 3.38 8.83 1.91
C GLN A 28 4.62 8.08 2.43
N ILE A 29 5.21 7.19 1.62
CA ILE A 29 6.45 6.50 1.97
C ILE A 29 7.62 7.49 2.00
N GLU A 30 7.65 8.51 1.13
CA GLU A 30 8.71 9.53 1.12
C GLU A 30 8.80 10.34 2.42
N ILE A 31 7.67 10.57 3.08
CA ILE A 31 7.63 11.24 4.40
C ILE A 31 8.39 10.42 5.45
N LEU A 32 8.51 9.11 5.25
CA LEU A 32 9.27 8.21 6.12
C LEU A 32 10.74 8.19 5.69
N GLU A 33 11.44 9.32 5.84
CA GLU A 33 12.83 9.53 5.37
C GLU A 33 13.77 8.35 5.68
N TRP A 34 13.62 7.74 6.85
CA TRP A 34 14.43 6.62 7.28
C TRP A 34 14.29 5.36 6.38
N LEU A 35 13.15 5.16 5.71
CA LEU A 35 12.94 4.11 4.70
C LEU A 35 13.69 4.37 3.41
N LEU A 36 13.98 5.63 3.12
CA LEU A 36 14.69 6.08 1.94
C LEU A 36 16.17 6.37 2.21
N THR A 37 16.68 5.93 3.36
CA THR A 37 18.12 5.94 3.64
C THR A 37 18.86 5.33 2.44
N PRO A 38 19.85 6.03 1.85
CA PRO A 38 20.57 5.54 0.68
C PRO A 38 21.14 4.14 0.92
N ILE A 39 20.99 3.26 -0.07
CA ILE A 39 21.58 1.93 0.00
C ILE A 39 23.10 2.07 -0.13
N GLN A 40 23.83 1.54 0.85
CA GLN A 40 25.28 1.41 0.77
C GLN A 40 25.60 0.23 -0.13
N PHE A 41 25.68 0.48 -1.44
CA PHE A 41 25.92 -0.55 -2.44
C PHE A 41 27.39 -0.57 -2.84
N THR A 42 28.10 -1.62 -2.44
CA THR A 42 29.49 -1.88 -2.83
C THR A 42 29.51 -3.12 -3.72
N PRO A 43 29.45 -2.96 -5.05
CA PRO A 43 29.32 -4.11 -5.93
C PRO A 43 30.57 -5.00 -5.90
N ILE A 44 30.34 -6.30 -5.83
CA ILE A 44 31.29 -7.34 -6.23
C ILE A 44 31.42 -7.27 -7.75
N THR A 45 32.65 -7.20 -8.24
CA THR A 45 32.95 -7.15 -9.67
C THR A 45 33.74 -8.35 -10.17
N HIS A 46 34.24 -9.20 -9.26
CA HIS A 46 35.04 -10.38 -9.58
C HIS A 46 34.34 -11.64 -9.09
N PHE A 47 34.43 -12.67 -9.90
CA PHE A 47 33.94 -14.00 -9.57
C PHE A 47 34.74 -14.56 -8.39
N ASP A 48 34.05 -15.27 -7.52
CA ASP A 48 34.63 -16.06 -6.45
C ASP A 48 33.93 -17.42 -6.45
N PRO A 49 34.62 -18.52 -6.81
CA PRO A 49 34.02 -19.85 -6.89
C PRO A 49 33.54 -20.40 -5.54
N LYS A 50 33.95 -19.80 -4.40
CA LYS A 50 33.47 -20.19 -3.07
C LYS A 50 32.08 -19.64 -2.76
N VAL A 51 31.74 -18.50 -3.36
CA VAL A 51 30.50 -17.76 -3.09
C VAL A 51 29.53 -17.88 -4.26
N HIS A 52 30.04 -17.90 -5.49
CA HIS A 52 29.27 -17.81 -6.70
C HIS A 52 29.22 -19.13 -7.45
N ARG A 53 28.07 -19.40 -8.07
CA ARG A 53 27.87 -20.52 -9.00
C ARG A 53 27.70 -20.00 -10.41
N VAL A 54 28.20 -20.75 -11.38
CA VAL A 54 28.11 -20.37 -12.80
C VAL A 54 26.77 -20.81 -13.36
N ASP A 55 26.03 -19.88 -13.98
CA ASP A 55 24.84 -20.23 -14.76
C ASP A 55 25.27 -20.81 -16.11
N GLN A 56 25.15 -22.14 -16.25
CA GLN A 56 25.56 -22.84 -17.47
C GLN A 56 24.69 -22.50 -18.68
N LYS A 57 23.40 -22.19 -18.49
CA LYS A 57 22.52 -21.85 -19.61
C LYS A 57 22.85 -20.44 -20.10
N ALA A 58 22.96 -19.48 -19.19
CA ALA A 58 23.37 -18.12 -19.53
C ALA A 58 24.77 -18.08 -20.15
N LYS A 59 25.69 -18.97 -19.75
CA LYS A 59 27.01 -19.08 -20.37
C LYS A 59 26.95 -19.37 -21.88
N LEU A 60 25.99 -20.19 -22.32
CA LEU A 60 25.78 -20.46 -23.76
C LEU A 60 25.28 -19.22 -24.49
N TYR A 61 24.37 -18.46 -23.88
CA TYR A 61 23.90 -17.19 -24.42
C TYR A 61 25.01 -16.13 -24.49
N LEU A 62 25.92 -16.11 -23.51
CA LEU A 62 27.01 -15.13 -23.46
C LEU A 62 27.97 -15.26 -24.65
N GLN A 63 28.13 -16.46 -25.22
CA GLN A 63 28.91 -16.68 -26.46
C GLN A 63 28.35 -15.89 -27.66
N GLN A 64 27.08 -15.51 -27.60
CA GLN A 64 26.39 -14.71 -28.61
C GLN A 64 26.31 -13.23 -28.22
N ALA A 65 26.94 -12.79 -27.12
CA ALA A 65 27.02 -11.39 -26.74
C ALA A 65 28.20 -10.67 -27.41
N SER A 66 28.36 -9.37 -27.12
CA SER A 66 29.48 -8.58 -27.63
C SER A 66 30.83 -9.05 -27.09
N LEU A 67 31.89 -8.92 -27.90
CA LEU A 67 33.22 -9.48 -27.59
C LEU A 67 33.83 -8.95 -26.27
N ASP A 68 33.47 -7.74 -25.87
CA ASP A 68 33.96 -7.08 -24.65
C ASP A 68 33.46 -7.73 -23.36
N VAL A 69 32.39 -8.52 -23.41
CA VAL A 69 31.80 -9.20 -22.24
C VAL A 69 31.89 -10.73 -22.31
N GLN A 70 32.32 -11.30 -23.44
CA GLN A 70 32.38 -12.76 -23.63
C GLN A 70 33.33 -13.48 -22.66
N ASN A 71 34.33 -12.78 -22.13
CA ASN A 71 35.27 -13.30 -21.14
C ASN A 71 34.74 -13.22 -19.70
N MET A 72 33.57 -12.62 -19.47
CA MET A 72 32.95 -12.55 -18.15
C MET A 72 32.29 -13.88 -17.77
N ILE A 73 31.95 -14.01 -16.49
CA ILE A 73 31.35 -15.21 -15.91
C ILE A 73 29.90 -14.91 -15.53
N THR A 74 28.96 -15.67 -16.08
CA THR A 74 27.53 -15.62 -15.75
C THR A 74 27.25 -16.26 -14.40
N ILE A 75 26.54 -15.57 -13.53
CA ILE A 75 26.27 -16.04 -12.17
C ILE A 75 24.84 -16.55 -12.04
N GLU A 76 24.69 -17.73 -11.44
CA GLU A 76 23.38 -18.35 -11.21
C GLU A 76 22.54 -17.52 -10.22
N VAL A 77 21.32 -17.22 -10.63
CA VAL A 77 20.34 -16.49 -9.82
C VAL A 77 18.98 -17.18 -9.92
N ALA A 78 18.17 -17.09 -8.86
CA ALA A 78 16.83 -17.67 -8.86
C ALA A 78 15.98 -17.13 -10.03
N ALA A 79 15.57 -18.06 -10.91
CA ALA A 79 14.72 -17.81 -12.06
C ALA A 79 13.27 -17.59 -11.63
N GLY A 80 12.84 -16.33 -11.60
CA GLY A 80 11.46 -15.95 -11.36
C GLY A 80 11.26 -14.46 -11.61
N GLY A 81 10.07 -13.94 -11.33
CA GLY A 81 9.75 -12.53 -11.51
C GLY A 81 10.53 -11.55 -10.62
N ASN A 82 11.52 -12.03 -9.85
CA ASN A 82 12.43 -11.20 -9.05
C ASN A 82 13.89 -11.32 -9.49
N CYS A 83 14.18 -12.00 -10.61
CA CYS A 83 15.56 -12.29 -11.02
C CYS A 83 16.43 -11.03 -11.22
N LEU A 84 15.87 -9.91 -11.68
CA LEU A 84 16.59 -8.63 -11.74
C LEU A 84 17.11 -8.22 -10.35
N TYR A 85 16.21 -8.15 -9.36
CA TYR A 85 16.56 -7.73 -8.00
C TYR A 85 17.45 -8.75 -7.28
N ASN A 86 17.22 -10.05 -7.52
CA ASN A 86 18.09 -11.10 -7.00
C ASN A 86 19.51 -10.99 -7.59
N SER A 87 19.65 -10.58 -8.85
CA SER A 87 20.95 -10.32 -9.48
C SER A 87 21.68 -9.16 -8.79
N ILE A 88 20.98 -8.07 -8.49
CA ILE A 88 21.55 -6.95 -7.72
C ILE A 88 21.98 -7.38 -6.33
N ILE A 89 21.18 -8.19 -5.64
CA ILE A 89 21.50 -8.68 -4.29
C ILE A 89 22.75 -9.57 -4.33
N CYS A 90 22.85 -10.45 -5.32
CA CYS A 90 24.03 -11.28 -5.55
C CYS A 90 25.30 -10.44 -5.69
N LEU A 91 25.22 -9.30 -6.40
CA LEU A 91 26.33 -8.37 -6.57
C LEU A 91 26.64 -7.51 -5.33
N SER A 92 25.75 -7.43 -4.34
CA SER A 92 25.87 -6.45 -3.25
C SER A 92 26.92 -6.80 -2.19
N GLY A 93 27.40 -8.04 -2.19
CA GLY A 93 28.46 -8.58 -1.33
C GLY A 93 28.20 -8.66 0.17
N ASN A 94 27.42 -7.75 0.76
CA ASN A 94 27.11 -7.71 2.20
C ASN A 94 25.82 -6.94 2.55
N THR A 95 25.00 -6.55 1.56
CA THR A 95 23.79 -5.78 1.88
C THR A 95 22.65 -6.69 2.31
N VAL A 96 21.91 -6.28 3.35
CA VAL A 96 20.71 -6.97 3.85
C VAL A 96 19.47 -6.62 2.98
N SER A 97 19.70 -6.12 1.76
CA SER A 97 18.61 -5.71 0.87
C SER A 97 17.81 -6.93 0.41
N THR A 98 16.50 -6.74 0.31
CA THR A 98 15.58 -7.78 -0.17
C THR A 98 15.05 -7.40 -1.55
N PRO A 99 14.58 -8.37 -2.37
CA PRO A 99 14.02 -8.06 -3.69
C PRO A 99 12.87 -7.06 -3.62
N SER A 100 12.00 -7.21 -2.63
CA SER A 100 10.88 -6.32 -2.39
C SER A 100 11.29 -4.91 -1.96
N GLU A 101 12.39 -4.77 -1.21
CA GLU A 101 12.96 -3.45 -0.91
C GLU A 101 13.44 -2.74 -2.16
N LEU A 102 14.24 -3.43 -2.97
CA LEU A 102 14.76 -2.86 -4.22
C LEU A 102 13.63 -2.48 -5.17
N ARG A 103 12.62 -3.34 -5.33
CA ARG A 103 11.46 -3.06 -6.16
C ARG A 103 10.67 -1.84 -5.69
N VAL A 104 10.36 -1.75 -4.40
CA VAL A 104 9.63 -0.58 -3.85
C VAL A 104 10.43 0.70 -4.04
N ARG A 105 11.75 0.66 -3.82
CA ARG A 105 12.62 1.83 -4.04
C ARG A 105 12.71 2.23 -5.51
N SER A 106 12.82 1.27 -6.43
CA SER A 106 12.75 1.53 -7.88
C SER A 106 11.42 2.18 -8.28
N LEU A 107 10.30 1.72 -7.70
CA LEU A 107 8.99 2.31 -7.97
C LEU A 107 8.91 3.76 -7.48
N ILE A 108 9.38 4.03 -6.26
CA ILE A 108 9.41 5.39 -5.69
C ILE A 108 10.27 6.30 -6.57
N GLU A 109 11.45 5.84 -6.97
CA GLU A 109 12.36 6.56 -7.86
C GLU A 109 11.70 6.92 -9.21
N LEU A 110 10.99 5.99 -9.83
CA LEU A 110 10.25 6.23 -11.07
C LEU A 110 9.11 7.22 -10.90
N VAL A 111 8.30 7.08 -9.86
CA VAL A 111 7.16 7.97 -9.58
C VAL A 111 7.65 9.39 -9.27
N LYS A 112 8.72 9.51 -8.48
CA LYS A 112 9.30 10.80 -8.09
C LYS A 112 9.87 11.56 -9.29
N ASN A 113 10.54 10.85 -10.18
CA ASN A 113 11.23 11.44 -11.33
C ASN A 113 10.53 11.08 -12.66
N GLU A 114 9.21 10.93 -12.65
CA GLU A 114 8.42 10.45 -13.80
C GLU A 114 8.78 11.19 -15.10
N ASN A 115 8.81 12.53 -15.05
CA ASN A 115 9.10 13.37 -16.21
C ASN A 115 10.46 13.06 -16.84
N PHE A 116 11.48 12.75 -16.02
CA PHE A 116 12.80 12.37 -16.51
C PHE A 116 12.74 11.06 -17.30
N TYR A 117 12.12 10.03 -16.72
CA TYR A 117 11.98 8.72 -17.36
C TYR A 117 11.08 8.77 -18.60
N HIS A 118 10.02 9.58 -18.56
CA HIS A 118 9.12 9.81 -19.68
C HIS A 118 9.87 10.43 -20.86
N ASN A 119 10.50 11.58 -20.63
CA ASN A 119 11.21 12.31 -21.68
C ASN A 119 12.36 11.49 -22.27
N ARG A 120 13.10 10.75 -21.42
CA ARG A 120 14.29 10.02 -21.86
C ARG A 120 13.97 8.70 -22.56
N PHE A 121 12.94 7.98 -22.13
CA PHE A 121 12.77 6.59 -22.55
C PHE A 121 11.40 6.23 -23.14
N ALA A 122 10.36 7.05 -22.95
CA ALA A 122 9.00 6.63 -23.32
C ALA A 122 8.80 6.39 -24.83
N HIS A 123 9.58 7.09 -25.66
CA HIS A 123 9.56 6.91 -27.10
C HIS A 123 10.20 5.59 -27.57
N ILE A 124 10.98 4.93 -26.71
CA ILE A 124 11.69 3.68 -27.02
C ILE A 124 11.05 2.48 -26.30
N ILE A 125 10.84 2.61 -24.98
CA ILE A 125 10.36 1.52 -24.11
C ILE A 125 8.83 1.47 -24.07
N GLY A 126 8.16 2.63 -24.13
CA GLY A 126 6.72 2.75 -23.99
C GLY A 126 6.28 3.59 -22.77
N PRO A 127 4.99 3.61 -22.43
CA PRO A 127 4.46 4.51 -21.41
C PRO A 127 4.94 4.19 -19.98
N VAL A 128 5.50 5.19 -19.28
CA VAL A 128 6.00 5.06 -17.90
C VAL A 128 4.92 4.60 -16.91
N ASN A 129 3.66 5.01 -17.12
CA ASN A 129 2.55 4.65 -16.25
C ASN A 129 2.21 3.15 -16.28
N GLU A 130 2.43 2.46 -17.41
CA GLU A 130 2.28 0.99 -17.47
C GLU A 130 3.45 0.29 -16.78
N ALA A 131 4.68 0.81 -16.91
CA ALA A 131 5.83 0.30 -16.16
C ALA A 131 5.61 0.42 -14.64
N ILE A 132 5.15 1.59 -14.16
CA ILE A 132 4.81 1.83 -12.74
C ILE A 132 3.76 0.82 -12.24
N LYS A 133 2.74 0.53 -13.05
CA LYS A 133 1.71 -0.45 -12.73
C LYS A 133 2.28 -1.87 -12.61
N ASN A 134 3.14 -2.26 -13.54
CA ASN A 134 3.75 -3.58 -13.57
C ASN A 134 4.68 -3.77 -12.38
N ILE A 135 5.59 -2.82 -12.14
CA ILE A 135 6.56 -2.83 -11.03
C ILE A 135 5.88 -2.91 -9.66
N ALA A 136 4.68 -2.32 -9.52
CA ALA A 136 3.94 -2.38 -8.27
C ALA A 136 3.49 -3.81 -7.88
N ARG A 137 3.52 -4.78 -8.82
CA ARG A 137 3.14 -6.17 -8.57
C ARG A 137 4.37 -6.99 -8.20
N ASN A 138 4.27 -7.73 -7.08
CA ASN A 138 5.34 -8.67 -6.75
C ASN A 138 5.42 -9.77 -7.82
N PHE A 139 6.64 -10.22 -8.11
CA PHE A 139 6.97 -11.19 -9.16
C PHE A 139 6.54 -10.78 -10.59
N SER A 140 6.31 -9.49 -10.87
CA SER A 140 6.20 -9.03 -12.25
C SER A 140 7.55 -9.17 -12.98
N PHE A 141 7.52 -9.43 -14.29
CA PHE A 141 8.72 -9.27 -15.10
C PHE A 141 9.24 -7.85 -14.99
N SER A 142 10.57 -7.70 -15.00
CA SER A 142 11.22 -6.41 -14.97
C SER A 142 11.66 -5.97 -16.35
N GLU A 143 11.53 -4.68 -16.62
CA GLU A 143 11.87 -4.05 -17.89
C GLU A 143 13.07 -3.08 -17.73
N LEU A 144 13.39 -2.37 -18.80
CA LEU A 144 14.50 -1.41 -18.84
C LEU A 144 14.27 -0.21 -17.89
N TYR A 145 13.02 0.13 -17.56
CA TYR A 145 12.71 1.19 -16.60
C TYR A 145 13.26 0.87 -15.21
N GLU A 146 13.15 -0.38 -14.76
CA GLU A 146 13.68 -0.83 -13.48
C GLU A 146 15.20 -0.79 -13.45
N ILE A 147 15.86 -1.14 -14.55
CA ILE A 147 17.33 -1.04 -14.66
C ILE A 147 17.78 0.42 -14.53
N ALA A 148 17.11 1.33 -15.25
CA ALA A 148 17.39 2.77 -15.18
C ALA A 148 17.08 3.35 -13.79
N ALA A 149 16.01 2.90 -13.13
CA ALA A 149 15.69 3.32 -11.78
C ALA A 149 16.68 2.77 -10.76
N LEU A 150 17.10 1.51 -10.91
CA LEU A 150 18.10 0.88 -10.04
C LEU A 150 19.46 1.57 -10.12
N SER A 151 19.88 2.06 -11.29
CA SER A 151 21.15 2.79 -11.39
C SER A 151 21.16 4.03 -10.49
N ASN A 152 20.02 4.74 -10.40
CA ASN A 152 19.83 5.88 -9.51
C ASN A 152 19.71 5.46 -8.03
N VAL A 153 18.89 4.43 -7.73
CA VAL A 153 18.69 3.93 -6.36
C VAL A 153 20.00 3.43 -5.74
N LEU A 154 20.82 2.73 -6.52
CA LEU A 154 22.09 2.15 -6.08
C LEU A 154 23.27 3.13 -6.19
N LYS A 155 23.09 4.27 -6.89
CA LYS A 155 24.17 5.20 -7.26
C LYS A 155 25.33 4.50 -7.98
N CYS A 156 24.99 3.63 -8.92
CA CYS A 156 25.91 2.75 -9.64
C CYS A 156 25.47 2.64 -11.09
N ASN A 157 26.42 2.66 -12.03
CA ASN A 157 26.08 2.47 -13.44
C ASN A 157 25.73 0.99 -13.67
N ILE A 158 24.73 0.74 -14.51
CA ILE A 158 24.33 -0.62 -14.87
C ILE A 158 24.48 -0.79 -16.39
N GLN A 159 25.46 -1.59 -16.81
CA GLN A 159 25.59 -2.04 -18.18
C GLN A 159 24.61 -3.19 -18.41
N SER A 160 23.60 -2.93 -19.22
CA SER A 160 22.66 -3.94 -19.69
C SER A 160 23.27 -4.63 -20.92
N VAL A 161 23.34 -5.96 -20.89
CA VAL A 161 23.93 -6.79 -21.94
C VAL A 161 22.87 -7.73 -22.48
N TYR A 162 22.60 -7.66 -23.77
CA TYR A 162 21.63 -8.45 -24.49
C TYR A 162 22.33 -9.28 -25.58
N PRO A 163 22.07 -10.59 -25.67
CA PRO A 163 22.72 -11.44 -26.66
C PRO A 163 22.29 -11.04 -28.07
N THR A 164 23.16 -11.22 -29.06
CA THR A 164 22.88 -10.89 -30.47
C THR A 164 21.96 -11.91 -31.17
N ILE A 165 21.09 -12.56 -30.41
CA ILE A 165 20.12 -13.54 -30.88
C ILE A 165 18.91 -12.82 -31.44
N ALA A 166 18.59 -13.08 -32.71
CA ALA A 166 17.52 -12.39 -33.43
C ALA A 166 17.61 -10.86 -33.29
N TYR A 167 18.84 -10.34 -33.30
CA TYR A 167 19.11 -8.94 -33.03
C TYR A 167 18.37 -8.05 -34.03
N ARG A 168 17.70 -7.03 -33.48
CA ARG A 168 17.04 -5.98 -34.25
C ARG A 168 17.57 -4.64 -33.78
N SER A 169 17.68 -3.68 -34.69
CA SER A 169 18.24 -2.35 -34.39
C SER A 169 17.45 -1.57 -33.33
N ASP A 170 16.17 -1.89 -33.14
CA ASP A 170 15.33 -1.30 -32.11
C ASP A 170 15.63 -1.85 -30.70
N LEU A 171 16.34 -2.98 -30.59
CA LEU A 171 16.81 -3.55 -29.33
C LEU A 171 18.15 -2.96 -28.86
N ASN A 172 18.73 -1.98 -29.57
CA ASN A 172 19.99 -1.36 -29.20
C ASN A 172 19.98 -0.79 -27.77
N ILE A 173 18.83 -0.30 -27.30
CA ILE A 173 18.69 0.22 -25.93
C ILE A 173 18.92 -0.85 -24.86
N MET A 174 18.72 -2.14 -25.18
CA MET A 174 18.97 -3.25 -24.26
C MET A 174 20.47 -3.56 -24.10
N ASN A 175 21.30 -3.07 -25.01
CA ASN A 175 22.76 -3.14 -24.99
C ASN A 175 23.35 -1.75 -24.68
N ASN A 176 23.01 -1.19 -23.52
CA ASN A 176 23.40 0.17 -23.15
C ASN A 176 23.79 0.27 -21.67
N THR A 177 24.53 1.33 -21.34
CA THR A 177 24.90 1.67 -19.97
C THR A 177 23.92 2.70 -19.41
N PHE A 178 23.21 2.31 -18.35
CA PHE A 178 22.31 3.17 -17.61
C PHE A 178 23.10 3.88 -16.52
N GLU A 179 23.46 5.13 -16.81
CA GLU A 179 24.21 5.99 -15.90
C GLU A 179 23.32 6.51 -14.77
N HIS A 180 23.89 6.61 -13.57
CA HIS A 180 23.21 7.30 -12.47
C HIS A 180 23.22 8.82 -12.73
N ALA A 181 22.11 9.50 -12.46
CA ALA A 181 21.87 10.89 -12.87
C ALA A 181 22.88 11.90 -12.30
N GLN A 182 23.44 11.60 -11.11
CA GLN A 182 24.47 12.42 -10.46
C GLN A 182 25.86 11.86 -10.73
N CYS A 183 26.18 11.56 -11.99
CA CYS A 183 27.38 10.83 -12.41
C CYS A 183 28.63 11.34 -11.69
N SER A 184 29.22 10.51 -10.84
CA SER A 184 30.54 10.77 -10.26
C SER A 184 31.58 10.06 -11.11
N ILE A 185 32.75 10.69 -11.30
CA ILE A 185 33.88 10.14 -12.08
C ILE A 185 34.31 8.76 -11.54
N ALA A 186 34.00 8.45 -10.27
CA ALA A 186 34.33 7.19 -9.60
C ALA A 186 33.18 6.17 -9.56
N SER A 187 32.11 6.35 -10.34
CA SER A 187 30.97 5.43 -10.32
C SER A 187 31.34 4.07 -10.90
N LYS A 188 31.20 3.03 -10.07
CA LYS A 188 31.40 1.65 -10.50
C LYS A 188 30.31 1.26 -11.48
N THR A 189 30.65 0.39 -12.43
CA THR A 189 29.70 -0.23 -13.36
C THR A 189 29.53 -1.70 -13.00
N ILE A 190 28.28 -2.13 -12.89
CA ILE A 190 27.91 -3.55 -12.84
C ILE A 190 27.30 -3.98 -14.16
N CYS A 191 27.42 -5.26 -14.49
CA CYS A 191 26.92 -5.82 -15.74
C CYS A 191 25.77 -6.79 -15.45
N LEU A 192 24.63 -6.57 -16.10
CA LEU A 192 23.47 -7.45 -16.06
C LEU A 192 23.21 -8.02 -17.45
N PHE A 193 23.01 -9.33 -17.54
CA PHE A 193 22.83 -10.03 -18.78
C PHE A 193 21.41 -10.58 -18.92
N TRP A 194 20.78 -10.25 -20.04
CA TRP A 194 19.50 -10.80 -20.47
C TRP A 194 19.72 -12.22 -21.00
N THR A 195 19.02 -13.18 -20.42
CA THR A 195 19.13 -14.59 -20.80
C THR A 195 17.75 -15.25 -20.78
N HIS A 196 17.73 -16.55 -21.04
CA HIS A 196 16.56 -17.39 -20.90
C HIS A 196 16.82 -18.57 -19.95
N THR A 197 15.79 -19.01 -19.23
CA THR A 197 15.85 -20.18 -18.35
C THR A 197 15.97 -21.51 -19.09
N GLU A 198 15.89 -21.51 -20.41
CA GLU A 198 15.90 -22.68 -21.30
C GLU A 198 16.93 -22.46 -22.42
N SER A 199 17.27 -23.52 -23.16
CA SER A 199 18.10 -23.38 -24.36
C SER A 199 17.41 -22.53 -25.43
N GLU A 200 18.17 -21.96 -26.38
CA GLU A 200 17.58 -21.11 -27.43
C GLU A 200 16.54 -21.87 -28.26
N ILE A 201 16.82 -23.14 -28.56
CA ILE A 201 15.95 -24.01 -29.35
C ILE A 201 14.62 -24.23 -28.62
N GLU A 202 14.65 -24.49 -27.31
CA GLU A 202 13.45 -24.68 -26.48
C GLU A 202 12.66 -23.37 -26.35
N ALA A 203 13.36 -22.26 -26.06
CA ALA A 203 12.74 -20.94 -25.92
C ALA A 203 11.97 -20.55 -27.20
N ARG A 204 12.59 -20.74 -28.37
CA ARG A 204 11.94 -20.50 -29.67
C ARG A 204 10.78 -21.45 -29.92
N ARG A 205 10.93 -22.74 -29.59
CA ARG A 205 9.86 -23.72 -29.76
C ARG A 205 8.61 -23.33 -28.97
N SER A 206 8.80 -22.85 -27.73
CA SER A 206 7.72 -22.41 -26.85
C SER A 206 7.09 -21.08 -27.29
N ASN A 207 7.79 -20.26 -28.08
CA ASN A 207 7.36 -18.92 -28.48
C ASN A 207 7.26 -18.75 -30.01
N VAL A 208 6.72 -19.76 -30.71
CA VAL A 208 6.38 -19.70 -32.14
C VAL A 208 7.57 -19.27 -33.03
N GLY A 209 8.77 -19.75 -32.70
CA GLY A 209 10.02 -19.44 -33.39
C GLY A 209 10.73 -18.17 -32.93
N ASN A 210 10.08 -17.32 -32.14
CA ASN A 210 10.66 -16.09 -31.61
C ASN A 210 11.44 -16.35 -30.33
N TRP A 211 12.58 -15.71 -30.17
CA TRP A 211 13.31 -15.71 -28.91
C TRP A 211 13.01 -14.42 -28.14
N SER A 212 12.78 -14.53 -26.84
CA SER A 212 12.61 -13.39 -25.93
C SER A 212 13.27 -13.72 -24.61
N PRO A 213 13.98 -12.78 -23.96
CA PRO A 213 14.56 -13.05 -22.65
C PRO A 213 13.47 -13.20 -21.59
N ASN A 214 13.73 -14.01 -20.56
CA ASN A 214 12.85 -14.15 -19.40
C ASN A 214 13.61 -14.17 -18.07
N HIS A 215 14.93 -13.98 -18.10
CA HIS A 215 15.79 -14.09 -16.94
C HIS A 215 16.93 -13.08 -16.99
N PHE A 216 17.31 -12.57 -15.82
CA PHE A 216 18.48 -11.72 -15.61
C PHE A 216 19.51 -12.47 -14.79
N VAL A 217 20.77 -12.38 -15.20
CA VAL A 217 21.92 -12.85 -14.43
C VAL A 217 22.99 -11.77 -14.33
N PRO A 218 23.76 -11.70 -13.24
CA PRO A 218 24.94 -10.84 -13.17
C PRO A 218 26.09 -11.42 -14.00
N LEU A 219 26.93 -10.53 -14.52
CA LEU A 219 28.23 -10.86 -15.09
C LEU A 219 29.34 -10.36 -14.16
N LEU A 220 30.30 -11.24 -13.85
CA LEU A 220 31.49 -10.90 -13.06
C LEU A 220 32.76 -11.12 -13.87
N LEU A 221 33.79 -10.34 -13.60
CA LEU A 221 35.13 -10.57 -14.14
C LEU A 221 35.73 -11.87 -13.58
N PRO A 222 36.54 -12.61 -14.35
CA PRO A 222 37.32 -13.72 -13.81
C PRO A 222 38.20 -13.27 -12.64
N SER A 223 38.43 -14.13 -11.64
CA SER A 223 39.37 -13.81 -10.55
C SER A 223 40.79 -13.69 -11.10
N ASP A 224 41.51 -12.63 -10.72
CA ASP A 224 42.90 -12.36 -11.18
C ASP A 224 43.87 -13.53 -10.93
N ASN A 225 43.59 -14.38 -9.94
CA ASN A 225 44.41 -15.54 -9.58
C ASN A 225 44.50 -16.64 -10.67
N SER A 226 43.73 -16.52 -11.76
CA SER A 226 43.72 -17.51 -12.85
C SER A 226 44.74 -17.25 -13.97
N GLN A 227 45.39 -16.07 -14.00
CA GLN A 227 46.44 -15.81 -15.01
C GLN A 227 47.80 -16.45 -14.69
N SER A 228 48.01 -16.96 -13.48
CA SER A 228 49.32 -17.49 -13.07
C SER A 228 49.54 -18.98 -13.38
N GLN A 229 48.57 -19.71 -13.95
CA GLN A 229 48.72 -21.18 -14.07
C GLN A 229 48.51 -21.85 -15.43
N ASN A 230 48.00 -21.23 -16.51
CA ASN A 230 47.83 -21.99 -17.78
C ASN A 230 47.74 -21.12 -19.06
N TYR A 231 48.81 -20.42 -19.43
CA TYR A 231 48.98 -19.92 -20.81
C TYR A 231 50.23 -20.53 -21.46
N LEU A 232 50.15 -21.84 -21.72
CA LEU A 232 51.07 -22.58 -22.59
C LEU A 232 50.32 -23.73 -23.28
N ALA A 233 49.23 -23.42 -23.98
CA ALA A 233 48.74 -24.17 -25.14
C ALA A 233 47.34 -23.68 -25.58
N GLN A 234 47.29 -22.78 -26.56
CA GLN A 234 46.19 -22.76 -27.52
C GLN A 234 46.82 -22.86 -28.93
N PRO A 235 46.32 -23.74 -29.81
CA PRO A 235 46.86 -23.89 -31.16
C PRO A 235 46.48 -22.68 -32.01
N LYS A 236 47.47 -22.10 -32.70
CA LYS A 236 47.27 -21.10 -33.75
C LYS A 236 46.42 -21.69 -34.86
N ILE A 237 45.16 -21.26 -34.98
CA ILE A 237 44.38 -21.40 -36.20
C ILE A 237 44.63 -20.14 -37.03
N SER A 238 45.44 -20.27 -38.06
CA SER A 238 45.65 -19.27 -39.11
C SER A 238 44.42 -19.20 -40.01
N GLY A 239 43.69 -18.09 -39.96
CA GLY A 239 42.58 -17.78 -40.86
C GLY A 239 42.72 -16.38 -41.44
N SER A 240 42.73 -16.31 -42.77
CA SER A 240 43.01 -15.16 -43.64
C SER A 240 42.05 -13.98 -43.47
N GLY A 241 42.61 -12.77 -43.53
CA GLY A 241 41.88 -11.51 -43.42
C GLY A 241 41.00 -11.18 -44.63
N SER A 242 39.90 -10.50 -44.33
CA SER A 242 39.20 -9.61 -45.26
C SER A 242 38.85 -8.31 -44.54
N THR A 243 39.03 -7.20 -45.25
CA THR A 243 38.89 -5.82 -44.79
C THR A 243 37.41 -5.39 -44.72
N PRO A 244 37.00 -4.54 -43.75
CA PRO A 244 35.63 -4.04 -43.70
C PRO A 244 35.46 -2.74 -44.48
N THR A 245 34.49 -2.74 -45.40
CA THR A 245 34.02 -1.58 -46.16
C THR A 245 33.10 -0.70 -45.30
N LYS A 246 33.31 0.62 -45.34
CA LYS A 246 32.49 1.63 -44.64
C LYS A 246 31.05 1.64 -45.16
N ALA A 247 30.06 1.52 -44.27
CA ALA A 247 28.65 1.70 -44.57
C ALA A 247 28.13 3.04 -44.04
N THR A 248 27.38 3.73 -44.90
CA THR A 248 26.80 5.07 -44.70
C THR A 248 25.46 4.98 -43.96
N THR A 249 25.34 5.76 -42.88
CA THR A 249 24.13 5.87 -42.05
C THR A 249 23.01 6.62 -42.77
N LYS A 250 21.84 5.99 -42.92
CA LYS A 250 20.58 6.66 -43.26
C LYS A 250 19.62 6.58 -42.06
N ASN A 251 19.06 7.73 -41.69
CA ASN A 251 18.09 7.88 -40.60
C ASN A 251 16.80 7.14 -40.96
N ASN A 252 16.31 6.29 -40.05
CA ASN A 252 15.07 5.55 -40.21
C ASN A 252 14.14 5.78 -39.01
N THR A 253 12.86 5.94 -39.33
CA THR A 253 11.74 6.28 -38.45
C THR A 253 11.49 5.17 -37.43
N LEU A 254 11.46 5.54 -36.14
CA LEU A 254 11.34 4.63 -34.99
C LEU A 254 9.96 3.96 -34.93
N THR A 255 9.93 2.62 -35.00
CA THR A 255 8.74 1.81 -34.69
C THR A 255 8.80 1.45 -33.20
N GLN A 256 7.72 1.68 -32.44
CA GLN A 256 7.68 1.41 -31.00
C GLN A 256 7.93 -0.07 -30.69
N VAL A 257 8.86 -0.34 -29.78
CA VAL A 257 9.19 -1.69 -29.31
C VAL A 257 8.15 -2.11 -28.28
N ARG A 258 7.08 -2.79 -28.71
CA ARG A 258 6.19 -3.48 -27.76
C ARG A 258 6.75 -4.88 -27.56
N ILE A 259 7.37 -5.11 -26.40
CA ILE A 259 7.68 -6.47 -25.93
C ILE A 259 6.34 -7.23 -25.88
N PRO A 260 6.26 -8.47 -26.41
CA PRO A 260 5.00 -9.23 -26.41
C PRO A 260 4.41 -9.27 -25.01
N GLU A 261 3.15 -8.86 -24.86
CA GLU A 261 2.42 -8.96 -23.59
C GLU A 261 2.32 -10.44 -23.22
N PHE A 262 3.13 -10.85 -22.24
CA PHE A 262 3.07 -12.21 -21.69
C PHE A 262 1.88 -12.26 -20.74
N ASN A 263 0.84 -13.02 -21.09
CA ASN A 263 -0.28 -13.29 -20.20
C ASN A 263 0.23 -14.09 -19.00
N ALA A 264 0.43 -13.41 -17.88
CA ALA A 264 0.74 -14.01 -16.59
C ALA A 264 -0.53 -14.65 -15.97
N ASP A 265 -1.14 -15.61 -16.67
CA ASP A 265 -2.21 -16.43 -16.09
C ASP A 265 -1.59 -17.60 -15.30
N HIS A 266 -1.85 -17.56 -14.00
CA HIS A 266 -1.74 -18.64 -13.00
C HIS A 266 -0.56 -19.62 -13.10
N ASN A 267 0.54 -19.25 -12.45
CA ASN A 267 1.44 -20.25 -11.85
C ASN A 267 1.22 -20.25 -10.33
N GLU A 268 0.41 -21.19 -9.83
CA GLU A 268 0.23 -21.43 -8.39
C GLU A 268 1.53 -21.94 -7.79
N MET A 269 2.36 -21.03 -7.25
CA MET A 269 3.43 -21.43 -6.35
C MET A 269 2.83 -21.73 -4.97
N GLN A 270 2.90 -23.00 -4.57
CA GLN A 270 2.53 -23.50 -3.24
C GLN A 270 3.30 -22.76 -2.13
N PRO A 271 2.63 -22.32 -1.05
CA PRO A 271 3.30 -21.69 0.07
C PRO A 271 4.10 -22.71 0.89
N PHE A 272 5.39 -22.44 1.07
CA PHE A 272 6.28 -23.19 1.95
C PHE A 272 5.82 -23.03 3.40
N GLN A 273 5.34 -24.12 4.03
CA GLN A 273 4.95 -24.12 5.44
C GLN A 273 6.19 -24.19 6.34
N VAL A 274 6.37 -23.19 7.20
CA VAL A 274 7.42 -23.18 8.23
C VAL A 274 6.82 -23.67 9.56
N PRO A 275 7.47 -24.57 10.32
CA PRO A 275 6.93 -25.08 11.58
C PRO A 275 6.83 -23.96 12.63
N SER A 276 5.68 -23.88 13.29
CA SER A 276 5.45 -22.95 14.40
C SER A 276 6.04 -23.52 15.69
N THR A 277 7.15 -22.96 16.16
CA THR A 277 7.70 -23.23 17.49
C THR A 277 7.03 -22.31 18.51
N VAL A 278 6.40 -22.91 19.52
CA VAL A 278 5.82 -22.24 20.68
C VAL A 278 6.93 -21.66 21.54
N ILE A 279 6.98 -20.32 21.68
CA ILE A 279 7.92 -19.64 22.57
C ILE A 279 7.16 -19.18 23.81
N THR A 280 7.50 -19.79 24.94
CA THR A 280 7.05 -19.43 26.29
C THR A 280 7.66 -18.09 26.70
N THR A 281 6.82 -17.13 27.08
CA THR A 281 7.21 -15.77 27.46
C THR A 281 7.84 -15.72 28.85
N THR A 282 9.14 -15.41 28.91
CA THR A 282 9.79 -14.83 30.09
C THR A 282 10.07 -13.34 29.85
N ASN A 283 9.83 -12.53 30.88
CA ASN A 283 9.94 -11.08 30.87
C ASN A 283 11.37 -10.63 30.51
N GLU A 284 11.56 -10.05 29.33
CA GLU A 284 12.84 -9.47 28.94
C GLU A 284 12.72 -8.09 28.28
N ILE A 285 13.74 -7.31 28.62
CA ILE A 285 14.16 -5.99 28.17
C ILE A 285 13.90 -5.80 26.66
N THR A 286 13.01 -4.86 26.32
CA THR A 286 12.77 -4.43 24.92
C THR A 286 14.06 -3.92 24.28
N THR A 287 14.67 -4.76 23.44
CA THR A 287 15.82 -4.38 22.63
C THR A 287 15.45 -3.26 21.63
N PRO A 288 16.41 -2.44 21.17
CA PRO A 288 16.18 -1.40 20.16
C PRO A 288 15.50 -1.91 18.89
N ARG A 289 15.73 -3.19 18.54
CA ARG A 289 15.13 -3.85 17.39
C ARG A 289 13.61 -4.06 17.57
N THR A 290 13.17 -4.39 18.77
CA THR A 290 11.74 -4.55 19.10
C THR A 290 11.01 -3.21 19.10
N LYS A 291 11.64 -2.15 19.64
CA LYS A 291 11.08 -0.78 19.59
C LYS A 291 10.88 -0.29 18.15
N ARG A 292 11.87 -0.53 17.27
CA ARG A 292 11.73 -0.22 15.83
C ARG A 292 10.61 -1.01 15.16
N ARG A 293 10.43 -2.30 15.47
CA ARG A 293 9.32 -3.12 14.91
C ARG A 293 7.94 -2.63 15.38
N LEU A 294 7.81 -2.15 16.62
CA LEU A 294 6.55 -1.61 17.14
C LEU A 294 6.20 -0.26 16.49
N GLN A 295 7.15 0.68 16.44
CA GLN A 295 6.98 1.94 15.70
C GLN A 295 6.62 1.71 14.23
N LEU A 296 7.14 0.63 13.64
CA LEU A 296 6.84 0.24 12.27
C LEU A 296 5.41 -0.23 12.08
N ALA A 297 4.93 -1.09 12.96
CA ALA A 297 3.58 -1.60 12.92
C ALA A 297 2.57 -0.45 13.14
N GLU A 298 2.88 0.46 14.06
CA GLU A 298 2.11 1.68 14.29
C GLU A 298 2.08 2.58 13.06
N THR A 299 3.22 2.78 12.39
CA THR A 299 3.27 3.58 11.15
C THR A 299 2.48 2.93 10.02
N CYS A 300 2.58 1.61 9.84
CA CYS A 300 1.80 0.90 8.81
C CYS A 300 0.30 1.00 9.11
N ALA A 301 -0.11 0.77 10.35
CA ALA A 301 -1.50 0.91 10.77
C ALA A 301 -2.00 2.36 10.63
N SER A 302 -1.14 3.35 10.89
CA SER A 302 -1.44 4.78 10.70
C SER A 302 -1.64 5.12 9.22
N VAL A 303 -0.78 4.62 8.33
CA VAL A 303 -0.92 4.80 6.88
C VAL A 303 -2.21 4.14 6.39
N GLU A 304 -2.48 2.89 6.80
CA GLU A 304 -3.74 2.21 6.48
C GLU A 304 -4.97 2.99 6.99
N SER A 305 -4.92 3.50 8.22
CA SER A 305 -5.98 4.33 8.80
C SER A 305 -6.19 5.62 8.01
N THR A 306 -5.10 6.29 7.62
CA THR A 306 -5.13 7.54 6.84
C THR A 306 -5.74 7.30 5.45
N ILE A 307 -5.34 6.21 4.78
CA ILE A 307 -5.93 5.79 3.50
C ILE A 307 -7.42 5.49 3.65
N VAL A 308 -7.82 4.79 4.71
CA VAL A 308 -9.23 4.50 5.00
C VAL A 308 -10.03 5.78 5.24
N GLU A 309 -9.50 6.74 5.99
CA GLU A 309 -10.20 8.01 6.24
C GLU A 309 -10.24 8.90 4.99
N HIS A 310 -9.20 8.95 4.17
CA HIS A 310 -9.24 9.64 2.88
C HIS A 310 -10.32 9.03 1.96
N LYS A 311 -10.40 7.69 1.86
CA LYS A 311 -11.46 7.02 1.09
C LYS A 311 -12.85 7.37 1.62
N ARG A 312 -13.02 7.45 2.94
CA ARG A 312 -14.27 7.89 3.58
C ARG A 312 -14.59 9.35 3.26
N MET A 313 -13.60 10.24 3.29
CA MET A 313 -13.76 11.65 2.96
C MET A 313 -14.20 11.82 1.51
N GLN A 314 -13.51 11.19 0.56
CA GLN A 314 -13.86 11.24 -0.85
C GLN A 314 -15.26 10.66 -1.13
N ALA A 315 -15.64 9.59 -0.43
CA ALA A 315 -17.01 9.05 -0.50
C ALA A 315 -18.06 10.03 0.05
N ARG A 316 -17.75 10.75 1.15
CA ARG A 316 -18.62 11.82 1.69
C ARG A 316 -18.77 12.96 0.69
N GLU A 317 -17.69 13.41 0.06
CA GLU A 317 -17.72 14.46 -0.96
C GLU A 317 -18.55 14.06 -2.18
N ARG A 318 -18.34 12.85 -2.70
CA ARG A 318 -19.16 12.31 -3.81
C ARG A 318 -20.64 12.25 -3.44
N MET A 319 -20.96 11.83 -2.22
CA MET A 319 -22.35 11.83 -1.75
C MET A 319 -22.91 13.24 -1.54
N ALA A 320 -22.10 14.19 -1.07
CA ALA A 320 -22.49 15.59 -0.92
C ALA A 320 -22.75 16.24 -2.28
N ALA A 321 -21.85 16.07 -3.25
CA ALA A 321 -22.00 16.54 -4.62
C ALA A 321 -23.25 15.95 -5.28
N LYS A 322 -23.48 14.63 -5.11
CA LYS A 322 -24.70 13.98 -5.60
C LYS A 322 -25.97 14.54 -4.96
N ARG A 323 -25.94 14.87 -3.67
CA ARG A 323 -27.08 15.52 -2.98
C ARG A 323 -27.30 16.95 -3.44
N ALA A 324 -26.24 17.71 -3.70
CA ALA A 324 -26.32 19.09 -4.18
C ALA A 324 -26.86 19.16 -5.61
N ALA A 325 -26.56 18.17 -6.45
CA ALA A 325 -27.03 18.10 -7.83
C ALA A 325 -28.45 17.50 -7.99
N ALA A 326 -28.98 16.83 -6.95
CA ALA A 326 -30.28 16.17 -7.04
C ALA A 326 -31.43 17.18 -6.98
N THR A 327 -32.40 17.05 -7.88
CA THR A 327 -33.65 17.81 -7.81
C THR A 327 -34.47 17.37 -6.58
N PRO A 328 -35.40 18.21 -6.06
CA PRO A 328 -36.27 17.83 -4.95
C PRO A 328 -37.03 16.54 -5.19
N GLU A 329 -37.47 16.30 -6.44
CA GLU A 329 -38.18 15.08 -6.83
C GLU A 329 -37.26 13.85 -6.81
N GLU A 330 -36.03 13.97 -7.32
CA GLU A 330 -35.05 12.89 -7.30
C GLU A 330 -34.61 12.56 -5.86
N ALA A 331 -34.47 13.57 -5.01
CA ALA A 331 -34.19 13.40 -3.59
C ALA A 331 -35.31 12.63 -2.87
N GLU A 332 -36.58 12.91 -3.19
CA GLU A 332 -37.71 12.19 -2.61
C GLU A 332 -37.82 10.75 -3.14
N ARG A 333 -37.61 10.52 -4.45
CA ARG A 333 -37.52 9.15 -5.01
C ARG A 333 -36.42 8.33 -4.34
N GLN A 334 -35.24 8.93 -4.11
CA GLN A 334 -34.15 8.26 -3.39
C GLN A 334 -34.52 7.94 -1.92
N ARG A 335 -35.27 8.81 -1.24
CA ARG A 335 -35.77 8.54 0.12
C ARG A 335 -36.78 7.40 0.14
N ILE A 336 -37.69 7.33 -0.83
CA ILE A 336 -38.66 6.24 -0.96
C ILE A 336 -37.92 4.91 -1.17
N LEU A 337 -37.01 4.85 -2.14
CA LEU A 337 -36.19 3.66 -2.40
C LEU A 337 -35.36 3.24 -1.17
N ALA A 338 -34.81 4.20 -0.41
CA ALA A 338 -34.08 3.91 0.81
C ALA A 338 -35.00 3.33 1.91
N ARG A 339 -36.24 3.82 2.03
CA ARG A 339 -37.25 3.27 2.95
C ARG A 339 -37.63 1.85 2.54
N GLU A 340 -37.90 1.61 1.25
CA GLU A 340 -38.23 0.29 0.71
C GLU A 340 -37.11 -0.73 0.97
N ARG A 341 -35.86 -0.36 0.69
CA ARG A 341 -34.69 -1.21 1.00
C ARG A 341 -34.57 -1.50 2.49
N CYS A 342 -34.89 -0.54 3.35
CA CYS A 342 -34.87 -0.74 4.80
C CYS A 342 -35.97 -1.69 5.25
N VAL A 343 -37.19 -1.56 4.69
CA VAL A 343 -38.32 -2.46 4.95
C VAL A 343 -38.01 -3.87 4.45
N ALA A 344 -37.53 -4.02 3.21
CA ALA A 344 -37.14 -5.31 2.64
C ALA A 344 -36.06 -6.01 3.48
N ARG A 345 -35.02 -5.27 3.88
CA ARG A 345 -33.99 -5.81 4.79
C ARG A 345 -34.58 -6.29 6.10
N ARG A 346 -35.49 -5.52 6.71
CA ARG A 346 -36.16 -5.93 7.96
C ARG A 346 -37.04 -7.15 7.77
N ALA A 347 -37.76 -7.27 6.66
CA ALA A 347 -38.60 -8.42 6.37
C ALA A 347 -37.78 -9.72 6.22
N THR A 348 -36.56 -9.63 5.68
CA THR A 348 -35.65 -10.78 5.53
C THR A 348 -34.81 -11.10 6.77
N LEU A 349 -34.84 -10.24 7.80
CA LEU A 349 -33.97 -10.39 8.96
C LEU A 349 -34.63 -11.30 10.00
N THR A 350 -33.97 -12.41 10.34
CA THR A 350 -34.42 -13.28 11.44
C THR A 350 -34.38 -12.53 12.76
N GLN A 351 -35.25 -12.90 13.71
CA GLN A 351 -35.31 -12.29 15.04
C GLN A 351 -33.95 -12.35 15.76
N GLU A 352 -33.21 -13.44 15.59
CA GLU A 352 -31.85 -13.60 16.13
C GLU A 352 -30.86 -12.58 15.56
N LYS A 353 -30.82 -12.43 14.22
CA LYS A 353 -29.96 -11.43 13.57
C LYS A 353 -30.36 -10.00 13.94
N ALA A 354 -31.65 -9.75 14.15
CA ALA A 354 -32.14 -8.46 14.65
C ALA A 354 -31.63 -8.17 16.07
N GLU A 355 -31.64 -9.15 16.96
CA GLU A 355 -31.15 -8.98 18.33
C GLU A 355 -29.62 -8.83 18.36
N GLN A 356 -28.88 -9.62 17.58
CA GLN A 356 -27.43 -9.45 17.43
C GLN A 356 -27.06 -8.05 16.95
N GLN A 357 -27.78 -7.50 15.95
CA GLN A 357 -27.56 -6.13 15.50
C GLN A 357 -27.88 -5.09 16.57
N ARG A 358 -28.93 -5.32 17.38
CA ARG A 358 -29.27 -4.43 18.51
C ARG A 358 -28.17 -4.45 19.58
N THR A 359 -27.63 -5.61 19.92
CA THR A 359 -26.52 -5.75 20.86
C THR A 359 -25.27 -5.05 20.34
N LEU A 360 -24.86 -5.31 19.10
CA LEU A 360 -23.71 -4.64 18.49
C LEU A 360 -23.87 -3.11 18.44
N ALA A 361 -25.09 -2.61 18.20
CA ALA A 361 -25.38 -1.18 18.21
C ALA A 361 -25.32 -0.58 19.64
N ARG A 362 -25.80 -1.31 20.65
CA ARG A 362 -25.68 -0.92 22.07
C ARG A 362 -24.21 -0.85 22.47
N ASP A 363 -23.41 -1.85 22.10
CA ASP A 363 -21.99 -1.93 22.43
C ASP A 363 -21.21 -0.80 21.78
N ARG A 364 -21.37 -0.58 20.46
CA ARG A 364 -20.76 0.56 19.76
C ARG A 364 -21.14 1.91 20.37
N SER A 365 -22.37 2.04 20.85
CA SER A 365 -22.83 3.26 21.52
C SER A 365 -22.22 3.40 22.91
N ALA A 366 -22.06 2.30 23.65
CA ALA A 366 -21.40 2.28 24.95
C ALA A 366 -19.91 2.62 24.82
N THR A 367 -19.18 1.98 23.90
CA THR A 367 -17.77 2.29 23.60
C THR A 367 -17.60 3.76 23.20
N ARG A 368 -18.47 4.28 22.34
CA ARG A 368 -18.42 5.69 21.95
C ARG A 368 -18.65 6.63 23.13
N ARG A 369 -19.54 6.29 24.06
CA ARG A 369 -19.76 7.09 25.29
C ARG A 369 -18.56 7.02 26.24
N ALA A 370 -17.90 5.87 26.33
CA ALA A 370 -16.74 5.69 27.19
C ALA A 370 -15.50 6.47 26.72
N LEU A 371 -15.39 6.75 25.41
CA LEU A 371 -14.29 7.50 24.82
C LEU A 371 -14.46 9.03 24.88
N LEU A 372 -15.63 9.54 25.26
CA LEU A 372 -15.89 10.99 25.30
C LEU A 372 -15.46 11.58 26.65
N THR A 373 -14.84 12.75 26.62
CA THR A 373 -14.55 13.51 27.83
C THR A 373 -15.83 14.10 28.44
N PRO A 374 -15.86 14.43 29.75
CA PRO A 374 -17.01 15.08 30.37
C PRO A 374 -17.44 16.38 29.66
N GLU A 375 -16.48 17.13 29.12
CA GLU A 375 -16.73 18.36 28.37
C GLU A 375 -17.43 18.10 27.03
N GLU A 376 -16.96 17.11 26.26
CA GLU A 376 -17.60 16.72 25.00
C GLU A 376 -19.03 16.19 25.21
N VAL A 377 -19.28 15.52 26.34
CA VAL A 377 -20.62 15.07 26.72
C VAL A 377 -21.55 16.26 26.97
N GLU A 378 -21.08 17.29 27.67
CA GLU A 378 -21.89 18.49 27.95
C GLU A 378 -22.12 19.33 26.69
N GLN A 379 -21.12 19.50 25.83
CA GLN A 379 -21.27 20.15 24.52
C GLN A 379 -22.33 19.45 23.67
N ARG A 380 -22.28 18.11 23.57
CA ARG A 380 -23.32 17.34 22.84
C ARG A 380 -24.71 17.52 23.45
N ARG A 381 -24.83 17.55 24.77
CA ARG A 381 -26.11 17.81 25.45
C ARG A 381 -26.62 19.23 25.16
N ALA A 382 -25.74 20.21 25.08
CA ALA A 382 -26.09 21.59 24.69
C ALA A 382 -26.63 21.64 23.25
N THR A 383 -25.91 21.05 22.29
CA THR A 383 -26.36 20.98 20.88
C THR A 383 -27.71 20.26 20.74
N ILE A 384 -27.91 19.15 21.47
CA ILE A 384 -29.19 18.43 21.45
C ILE A 384 -30.32 19.32 22.02
N ARG A 385 -30.08 20.05 23.11
CA ARG A 385 -31.05 20.99 23.68
C ARG A 385 -31.41 22.09 22.69
N GLU A 386 -30.43 22.62 21.98
CA GLU A 386 -30.61 23.63 20.93
C GLU A 386 -31.44 23.10 19.76
N ILE A 387 -31.10 21.93 19.22
CA ILE A 387 -31.89 21.28 18.15
C ILE A 387 -33.33 21.07 18.58
N HIS A 388 -33.57 20.61 19.82
CA HIS A 388 -34.91 20.44 20.34
C HIS A 388 -35.65 21.77 20.53
N ALA A 389 -34.95 22.83 20.97
CA ALA A 389 -35.53 24.16 21.11
C ALA A 389 -35.92 24.73 19.74
N ALA A 390 -35.03 24.67 18.75
CA ALA A 390 -35.30 25.09 17.38
C ALA A 390 -36.47 24.31 16.76
N ARG A 391 -36.51 22.99 16.95
CA ARG A 391 -37.62 22.16 16.47
C ARG A 391 -38.95 22.54 17.13
N ARG A 392 -38.96 22.89 18.42
CA ARG A 392 -40.18 23.37 19.09
C ARG A 392 -40.60 24.75 18.58
N ALA A 393 -39.65 25.65 18.33
CA ALA A 393 -39.92 26.98 17.81
C ALA A 393 -40.47 26.95 16.36
N ALA A 394 -40.07 25.96 15.56
CA ALA A 394 -40.54 25.80 14.19
C ALA A 394 -41.94 25.18 14.06
N LEU A 395 -42.52 24.63 15.13
CA LEU A 395 -43.84 24.02 15.10
C LEU A 395 -44.93 25.08 15.24
N THR A 396 -45.95 25.00 14.38
CA THR A 396 -47.16 25.80 14.52
C THR A 396 -48.00 25.31 15.73
N PRO A 397 -48.83 26.16 16.35
CA PRO A 397 -49.69 25.75 17.45
C PRO A 397 -50.56 24.53 17.14
N LYS A 398 -51.05 24.44 15.89
CA LYS A 398 -51.84 23.29 15.38
C LYS A 398 -51.04 21.99 15.36
N GLU A 399 -49.77 22.03 14.93
CA GLU A 399 -48.90 20.84 14.95
C GLU A 399 -48.51 20.43 16.37
N VAL A 400 -48.35 21.38 17.29
CA VAL A 400 -48.13 21.08 18.71
C VAL A 400 -49.32 20.34 19.30
N GLU A 401 -50.54 20.80 19.01
CA GLU A 401 -51.77 20.12 19.45
C GLU A 401 -51.91 18.73 18.83
N GLN A 402 -51.64 18.59 17.52
CA GLN A 402 -51.64 17.29 16.86
C GLN A 402 -50.61 16.33 17.46
N GLN A 403 -49.40 16.81 17.80
CA GLN A 403 -48.40 15.99 18.48
C GLN A 403 -48.83 15.57 19.88
N ARG A 404 -49.54 16.44 20.62
CA ARG A 404 -50.11 16.10 21.94
C ARG A 404 -51.18 15.03 21.81
N ALA A 405 -52.10 15.18 20.84
CA ALA A 405 -53.14 14.17 20.56
C ALA A 405 -52.51 12.81 20.23
N LEU A 406 -51.54 12.76 19.30
CA LEU A 406 -50.82 11.53 18.96
C LEU A 406 -50.06 10.92 20.16
N ALA A 407 -49.57 11.74 21.09
CA ALA A 407 -48.92 11.25 22.30
C ALA A 407 -49.92 10.62 23.27
N VAL A 408 -51.11 11.20 23.41
CA VAL A 408 -52.23 10.62 24.19
C VAL A 408 -52.66 9.31 23.57
N ASP A 409 -52.88 9.26 22.25
CA ASP A 409 -53.29 8.04 21.55
C ASP A 409 -52.26 6.92 21.71
N ARG A 410 -50.97 7.23 21.58
CA ARG A 410 -49.90 6.24 21.83
C ARG A 410 -49.88 5.76 23.27
N SER A 411 -50.15 6.64 24.23
CA SER A 411 -50.25 6.27 25.65
C SER A 411 -51.44 5.35 25.89
N MET A 412 -52.60 5.66 25.30
CA MET A 412 -53.82 4.85 25.40
C MET A 412 -53.65 3.49 24.72
N ALA A 413 -53.10 3.44 23.51
CA ALA A 413 -52.82 2.20 22.81
C ALA A 413 -51.87 1.29 23.60
N LYS A 414 -50.79 1.85 24.18
CA LYS A 414 -49.90 1.09 25.07
C LYS A 414 -50.60 0.52 26.29
N ARG A 415 -51.53 1.27 26.88
CA ARG A 415 -52.33 0.77 28.02
C ARG A 415 -53.31 -0.31 27.59
N ALA A 416 -53.91 -0.19 26.40
CA ALA A 416 -54.85 -1.16 25.88
C ALA A 416 -54.20 -2.51 25.56
N THR A 417 -52.93 -2.51 25.13
CA THR A 417 -52.19 -3.74 24.81
C THR A 417 -51.39 -4.32 25.99
N ALA A 418 -51.28 -3.59 27.10
CA ALA A 418 -50.52 -4.06 28.26
C ALA A 418 -51.33 -5.10 29.04
N THR A 419 -50.70 -6.22 29.37
CA THR A 419 -51.28 -7.19 30.30
C THR A 419 -51.40 -6.56 31.70
N PRO A 420 -52.32 -7.06 32.56
CA PRO A 420 -52.45 -6.55 33.94
C PRO A 420 -51.14 -6.56 34.74
N ILE A 421 -50.28 -7.56 34.47
CA ILE A 421 -48.95 -7.70 35.09
C ILE A 421 -48.02 -6.57 34.62
N GLU A 422 -47.88 -6.38 33.30
CA GLU A 422 -47.05 -5.30 32.73
C GLU A 422 -47.54 -3.90 33.17
N ALA A 423 -48.85 -3.72 33.31
CA ALA A 423 -49.43 -2.46 33.78
C ALA A 423 -49.06 -2.16 35.24
N GLU A 424 -49.02 -3.17 36.11
CA GLU A 424 -48.60 -3.00 37.51
C GLU A 424 -47.08 -2.79 37.61
N GLU A 425 -46.27 -3.52 36.85
CA GLU A 425 -44.82 -3.27 36.76
C GLU A 425 -44.51 -1.82 36.34
N GLN A 426 -45.23 -1.31 35.34
CA GLN A 426 -45.08 0.09 34.91
C GLN A 426 -45.47 1.09 36.02
N ARG A 427 -46.50 0.79 36.82
CA ARG A 427 -46.90 1.62 37.96
C ARG A 427 -45.84 1.61 39.06
N VAL A 428 -45.28 0.45 39.38
CA VAL A 428 -44.19 0.30 40.35
C VAL A 428 -42.98 1.12 39.89
N LEU A 429 -42.52 0.94 38.64
CA LEU A 429 -41.42 1.71 38.07
C LEU A 429 -41.71 3.23 38.06
N ALA A 430 -42.95 3.64 37.82
CA ALA A 430 -43.35 5.05 37.88
C ALA A 430 -43.30 5.61 39.31
N ARG A 431 -43.73 4.82 40.30
CA ARG A 431 -43.64 5.16 41.73
C ARG A 431 -42.18 5.28 42.16
N GLU A 432 -41.33 4.33 41.78
CA GLU A 432 -39.88 4.36 42.05
C GLU A 432 -39.24 5.59 41.43
N ARG A 433 -39.43 5.85 40.13
CA ARG A 433 -38.89 7.05 39.46
C ARG A 433 -39.36 8.35 40.10
N SER A 434 -40.58 8.37 40.64
CA SER A 434 -41.11 9.53 41.36
C SER A 434 -40.46 9.67 42.74
N ALA A 435 -40.25 8.56 43.45
CA ALA A 435 -39.54 8.54 44.72
C ALA A 435 -38.07 8.98 44.55
N THR A 436 -37.35 8.44 43.55
CA THR A 436 -35.97 8.85 43.25
C THR A 436 -35.87 10.34 42.91
N ARG A 437 -36.82 10.87 42.11
CA ARG A 437 -36.86 12.31 41.79
C ARG A 437 -37.11 13.18 43.02
N ARG A 438 -37.98 12.74 43.94
CA ARG A 438 -38.18 13.43 45.22
C ARG A 438 -36.92 13.40 46.07
N ALA A 439 -36.27 12.25 46.21
CA ALA A 439 -35.02 12.11 46.96
C ALA A 439 -33.88 12.98 46.39
N ALA A 440 -33.74 13.04 45.06
CA ALA A 440 -32.76 13.90 44.40
C ALA A 440 -33.02 15.39 44.65
N ARG A 441 -34.29 15.84 44.55
CA ARG A 441 -34.66 17.23 44.87
C ARG A 441 -34.33 17.60 46.31
N VAL A 442 -34.65 16.74 47.27
CA VAL A 442 -34.34 16.97 48.69
C VAL A 442 -32.82 17.07 48.90
N SER A 443 -32.03 16.25 48.21
CA SER A 443 -30.56 16.34 48.25
C SER A 443 -30.01 17.65 47.67
N ASP A 444 -30.56 18.10 46.55
CA ASP A 444 -30.15 19.35 45.90
C ASP A 444 -30.58 20.58 46.71
N GLU A 445 -31.78 20.57 47.30
CA GLU A 445 -32.28 21.59 48.22
C GLU A 445 -31.41 21.67 49.49
N ALA A 446 -31.01 20.53 50.06
CA ALA A 446 -30.09 20.49 51.20
C ALA A 446 -28.71 21.08 50.85
N LYS A 447 -28.16 20.77 49.67
CA LYS A 447 -26.90 21.36 49.19
C LYS A 447 -27.02 22.87 48.96
N GLN A 448 -28.14 23.35 48.42
CA GLN A 448 -28.39 24.78 48.26
C GLN A 448 -28.46 25.49 49.62
N GLN A 449 -29.20 24.94 50.59
CA GLN A 449 -29.28 25.50 51.94
C GLN A 449 -27.91 25.56 52.63
N GLN A 450 -27.09 24.51 52.49
CA GLN A 450 -25.73 24.48 53.02
C GLN A 450 -24.81 25.53 52.35
N THR A 451 -24.97 25.75 51.05
CA THR A 451 -24.23 26.77 50.30
C THR A 451 -24.63 28.18 50.73
N VAL A 452 -25.93 28.43 50.93
CA VAL A 452 -26.44 29.70 51.44
C VAL A 452 -25.92 29.94 52.86
N ALA A 453 -26.02 28.96 53.75
CA ALA A 453 -25.50 29.06 55.12
C ALA A 453 -24.00 29.41 55.13
N TYR A 454 -23.18 28.71 54.32
CA TYR A 454 -21.75 28.98 54.20
C TYR A 454 -21.47 30.43 53.73
N LYS A 455 -22.20 30.91 52.71
CA LYS A 455 -22.08 32.30 52.22
C LYS A 455 -22.46 33.32 53.30
N THR A 456 -23.54 33.07 54.05
CA THR A 456 -23.99 33.94 55.14
C THR A 456 -22.96 33.99 56.27
N THR A 457 -22.40 32.85 56.69
CA THR A 457 -21.34 32.81 57.71
C THR A 457 -20.07 33.53 57.26
N ARG A 458 -19.70 33.39 55.98
CA ARG A 458 -18.54 34.10 55.41
C ARG A 458 -18.74 35.62 55.41
N LEU A 459 -19.93 36.09 55.01
CA LEU A 459 -20.28 37.52 55.04
C LEU A 459 -20.27 38.08 56.46
N GLN A 460 -20.83 37.38 57.45
CA GLN A 460 -20.80 37.81 58.85
C GLN A 460 -19.38 37.91 59.42
N LYS A 461 -18.48 37.01 59.04
CA LYS A 461 -17.05 37.11 59.39
C LYS A 461 -16.37 38.33 58.77
N THR A 462 -16.75 38.69 57.54
CA THR A 462 -16.18 39.86 56.84
C THR A 462 -16.67 41.18 57.45
N VAL A 463 -17.91 41.23 57.96
CA VAL A 463 -18.46 42.42 58.63
C VAL A 463 -17.86 42.65 60.02
N LYS A 464 -17.50 41.60 60.77
CA LYS A 464 -16.85 41.73 62.09
C LYS A 464 -15.36 42.11 62.05
N GLN A 465 -14.73 42.09 60.87
CA GLN A 465 -13.33 42.47 60.68
C GLN A 465 -13.15 43.91 60.16
N LYS A 466 -14.26 44.62 59.93
CA LYS A 466 -14.30 46.07 59.75
C LYS A 466 -14.84 46.68 61.03
#